data_AF-A0A1F9N0D4-F1
#
_entry.id   AF-A0A1F9N0D4-F1
#
_cell.length_a   1.000
_cell.length_b   1.000
_cell.length_c   1.000
_cell.angle_alpha   90.00
_cell.angle_beta   90.00
_cell.angle_gamma   90.00
#
_symmetry.space_group_name_H-M   'P 1'
#
loop_
_entity.id
_entity.type
_entity.pdbx_description
1 polymer ?
#
loop_
_entity_poly.entity_id
_entity_poly.type
_entity_poly.pdbx_seq_one_letter_code
_entity_poly.pdbx_strand_id
1 'polypeptide(L)' 'MPTLQDKLAESLAVLKKLQDEGIVAIQTKNITRTHRERLIKSGFIKEVMKGWYFPARPEEPAGESTAWYV' A
#
# COMPACT_ATOMS: atom_id res chain seq x y z
N MET A 1 -1.54 24.47 5.06
CA MET A 1 -1.11 23.39 5.98
C MET A 1 -1.46 22.07 5.31
N PRO A 2 -0.53 21.11 5.13
CA PRO A 2 -0.86 19.84 4.51
C PRO A 2 -1.84 19.08 5.40
N THR A 3 -2.98 18.73 4.83
CA THR A 3 -4.05 18.03 5.54
C THR A 3 -3.66 16.56 5.75
N LEU A 4 -4.38 15.84 6.61
CA LEU A 4 -4.13 14.40 6.78
C LEU A 4 -4.31 13.63 5.45
N GLN A 5 -5.10 14.16 4.52
CA GLN A 5 -5.25 13.63 3.16
C GLN A 5 -4.00 13.81 2.32
N ASP A 6 -3.30 14.95 2.34
CA ASP A 6 -2.04 15.14 1.60
C ASP A 6 -1.00 14.09 1.96
N LYS A 7 -0.86 13.85 3.27
CA LYS A 7 0.05 12.84 3.82
C LYS A 7 -0.31 11.43 3.33
N LEU A 8 -1.60 11.13 3.21
CA LEU A 8 -2.05 9.84 2.70
C LEU A 8 -1.83 9.73 1.19
N ALA A 9 -2.12 10.80 0.45
CA ALA A 9 -1.90 10.89 -1.00
C ALA A 9 -0.42 10.68 -1.36
N GLU A 10 0.51 11.25 -0.60
CA GLU A 10 1.96 10.98 -0.76
C GLU A 10 2.29 9.49 -0.65
N SER A 11 1.79 8.82 0.39
CA SER A 11 2.01 7.37 0.56
C SER A 11 1.39 6.56 -0.57
N LEU A 12 0.23 6.99 -1.06
CA LEU A 12 -0.49 6.33 -2.15
C LEU A 12 0.21 6.53 -3.50
N ALA A 13 0.84 7.69 -3.71
CA ALA A 13 1.67 7.95 -4.88
C ALA A 13 2.91 7.03 -4.90
N VAL A 14 3.56 6.81 -3.76
CA VAL A 14 4.67 5.84 -3.65
C VAL A 14 4.19 4.43 -3.97
N LEU A 15 3.05 4.02 -3.41
CA LEU A 15 2.44 2.72 -3.69
C LEU A 15 2.12 2.56 -5.19
N LYS A 16 1.59 3.60 -5.82
CA LYS A 16 1.25 3.60 -7.25
C LYS A 16 2.49 3.52 -8.14
N LYS A 17 3.58 4.20 -7.80
CA LYS A 17 4.87 4.05 -8.51
C LYS A 17 5.35 2.60 -8.51
N LEU A 18 5.28 1.94 -7.35
CA LEU A 18 5.65 0.53 -7.24
C LEU A 18 4.77 -0.36 -8.14
N GLN A 19 3.45 -0.11 -8.18
CA GLN A 19 2.56 -0.86 -9.07
C GLN A 19 2.83 -0.59 -10.56
N ASP A 20 3.14 0.65 -10.93
CA ASP A 20 3.50 1.05 -12.30
C ASP A 20 4.80 0.37 -12.76
N GLU A 21 5.75 0.20 -11.83
CA GLU A 21 6.97 -0.60 -12.03
C GLU A 21 6.72 -2.12 -12.09
N GLY A 22 5.47 -2.57 -11.93
CA GLY A 22 5.10 -4.00 -11.86
C GLY A 22 5.42 -4.65 -10.51
N ILE A 23 5.79 -3.87 -9.50
CA ILE A 23 6.13 -4.32 -8.15
C ILE A 23 4.83 -4.47 -7.35
N VAL A 24 4.22 -5.64 -7.48
CA VAL A 24 3.03 -6.03 -6.71
C VAL A 24 3.34 -6.41 -5.26
N ALA A 25 4.59 -6.82 -5.00
CA ALA A 25 5.00 -7.32 -3.69
C ALA A 25 6.01 -6.34 -3.06
N ILE A 26 5.52 -5.57 -2.10
CA ILE A 26 6.22 -4.44 -1.50
C ILE A 26 7.06 -4.95 -0.34
N GLN A 27 8.37 -4.88 -0.45
CA GLN A 27 9.25 -5.16 0.68
C GLN A 27 9.44 -3.92 1.55
N THR A 28 9.79 -4.14 2.81
CA THR A 28 10.22 -3.08 3.73
C THR A 28 11.39 -2.21 3.23
N LYS A 29 12.11 -2.62 2.18
CA LYS A 29 13.17 -1.83 1.52
C LYS A 29 12.64 -0.86 0.46
N ASN A 30 11.47 -1.13 -0.10
CA ASN A 30 10.85 -0.32 -1.16
C ASN A 30 10.04 0.85 -0.61
N ILE A 31 9.68 0.82 0.68
CA ILE A 31 8.85 1.83 1.32
C ILE A 31 9.38 2.19 2.71
N THR A 32 9.37 3.47 3.06
CA THR A 32 9.80 3.92 4.38
C THR A 32 8.80 3.53 5.47
N ARG A 33 9.28 3.43 6.71
CA ARG A 33 8.45 3.05 7.86
C ARG A 33 7.21 3.93 8.01
N THR A 34 7.37 5.24 7.79
CA THR A 34 6.28 6.22 7.86
C THR A 34 5.18 5.96 6.84
N HIS A 35 5.53 5.75 5.57
CA HIS A 35 4.51 5.46 4.54
C HIS A 35 3.88 4.10 4.77
N ARG A 36 4.67 3.10 5.17
CA ARG A 36 4.20 1.75 5.50
C ARG A 36 3.14 1.77 6.61
N GLU A 37 3.46 2.35 7.76
CA GLU A 37 2.53 2.44 8.89
C GLU A 37 1.25 3.19 8.49
N ARG A 38 1.36 4.23 7.66
CA ARG A 38 0.22 4.97 7.14
C ARG A 38 -0.65 4.14 6.20
N LEU A 39 -0.05 3.42 5.24
CA LEU A 39 -0.78 2.57 4.30
C LEU A 39 -1.44 1.38 5.00
N ILE A 40 -0.76 0.75 5.97
CA ILE A 40 -1.33 -0.33 6.79
C ILE A 40 -2.52 0.19 7.58
N LYS A 41 -2.37 1.34 8.27
CA LYS A 41 -3.44 1.92 9.08
C LYS A 41 -4.66 2.33 8.24
N SER A 42 -4.43 2.73 6.99
CA SER A 42 -5.48 3.05 6.03
C SER A 42 -6.01 1.86 5.23
N GLY A 43 -5.45 0.65 5.43
CA GLY A 43 -5.89 -0.57 4.75
C GLY A 43 -5.46 -0.70 3.28
N PHE A 44 -4.52 0.12 2.82
CA PHE A 44 -4.00 0.07 1.45
C PHE A 44 -2.95 -1.01 1.20
N ILE A 45 -2.31 -1.52 2.25
CA ILE A 45 -1.38 -2.65 2.17
C ILE A 45 -1.61 -3.59 3.34
N LYS A 46 -1.38 -4.89 3.14
CA LYS A 46 -1.48 -5.92 4.17
C LYS A 46 -0.18 -6.71 4.25
N GLU A 47 0.29 -6.96 5.48
CA GLU A 47 1.43 -7.85 5.71
C GLU A 47 0.98 -9.29 5.43
N VAL A 48 1.62 -9.94 4.44
CA VAL A 48 1.38 -11.35 4.11
C VAL A 48 2.45 -12.26 4.70
N MET A 49 3.69 -11.78 4.77
CA MET A 49 4.80 -12.45 5.45
C MET A 49 5.78 -11.42 6.00
N LYS A 50 6.61 -11.82 6.96
CA LYS A 50 7.51 -10.90 7.67
C LYS A 50 8.38 -10.09 6.70
N GLY A 51 8.18 -8.77 6.67
CA GLY A 51 8.92 -7.85 5.80
C GLY A 51 8.34 -7.67 4.39
N TRP A 52 7.21 -8.31 4.07
CA TRP A 52 6.52 -8.23 2.79
C TRP A 52 5.07 -7.82 2.94
N TYR A 53 4.65 -6.91 2.07
CA TYR A 53 3.34 -6.30 2.05
C TYR A 53 2.74 -6.40 0.66
N PHE A 54 1.46 -6.69 0.58
CA PHE A 54 0.71 -6.67 -0.67
C PHE A 54 -0.26 -5.49 -0.67
N PRO A 55 -0.44 -4.78 -1.79
CA PRO A 55 -1.47 -3.78 -1.93
C PRO A 55 -2.85 -4.44 -1.74
N ALA A 56 -3.67 -3.83 -0.90
CA ALA A 56 -5.05 -4.22 -0.66
C ALA A 56 -5.92 -2.96 -0.83
N ARG A 57 -7.14 -3.09 -1.34
CA ARG A 57 -8.06 -1.96 -1.39
C ARG A 57 -8.95 -1.99 -0.15
N PRO A 58 -9.04 -0.88 0.61
CA PRO A 58 -9.88 -0.83 1.82
C PRO A 58 -11.39 -0.91 1.52
N GLU A 59 -11.80 -0.70 0.26
CA GLU A 59 -13.20 -0.74 -0.18
C GLU A 59 -13.67 -2.14 -0.63
N GLU A 60 -12.77 -3.12 -0.78
CA GLU A 60 -13.16 -4.48 -1.13
C GLU A 60 -13.38 -5.32 0.15
N PRO A 61 -14.53 -6.03 0.27
CA PRO A 61 -14.77 -6.92 1.39
C PRO A 61 -13.68 -7.99 1.46
N ALA A 62 -13.19 -8.23 2.67
CA ALA A 62 -12.19 -9.26 2.97
C ALA A 62 -12.72 -10.65 2.57
N GLY A 63 -12.44 -11.07 1.33
CA GLY A 63 -12.95 -12.33 0.80
C GLY A 63 -12.50 -12.65 -0.62
N GLU A 64 -12.20 -11.65 -1.44
CA GLU A 64 -11.84 -11.87 -2.84
C GLU A 64 -10.34 -11.62 -3.03
N SER A 65 -9.57 -12.69 -3.21
CA SER A 65 -8.12 -12.69 -3.49
C SER A 65 -7.76 -12.15 -4.89
N THR A 66 -8.50 -11.17 -5.42
CA THR A 66 -8.52 -10.83 -6.85
C THR A 66 -8.16 -9.38 -7.16
N ALA A 67 -7.43 -8.68 -6.31
CA ALA A 67 -6.86 -7.37 -6.68
C ALA A 67 -5.50 -7.52 -7.39
N TRP A 68 -5.43 -8.39 -8.40
CA TRP A 68 -4.39 -8.32 -9.43
C TRP A 68 -4.90 -7.32 -10.47
N TYR A 69 -4.28 -6.13 -10.47
CA TYR A 69 -4.53 -5.09 -11.45
C TYR A 69 -4.29 -5.68 -12.85
N VAL A 70 -5.37 -5.89 -13.61
CA VAL A 70 -5.32 -5.97 -15.08
C VAL A 70 -5.42 -4.57 -15.65
#